data_AF-A0A382JD86-F1
#
_entry.id   AF-A0A382JD86-F1
#
_cell.length_a   1.000
_cell.length_b   1.000
_cell.length_c   1.000
_cell.angle_alpha   90.00
_cell.angle_beta   90.00
_cell.angle_gamma   90.00
#
_symmetry.space_group_name_H-M   'P 1'
#
loop_
_entity.id
_entity.type
_entity.pdbx_description
1 polymer ?
#
loop_
_entity_poly.entity_id
_entity_poly.type
_entity_poly.pdbx_seq_one_letter_code
_entity_poly.pdbx_strand_id
1 'polypeptide(L)'
;MDPNEIRKMSSVEIKTADTYKDDGHAYKQGLMDPKMGVIDPGIRCETCGNKHEECPSHFGHIALELPILHIGFTNLIRTALKSTCNTCSKILLHSSAETHPLDPEKSEQDYYRDRVHDIIIKHGVGSREFKTIIKDIEKECAHKRRAICMH
;
A
#
# COMPACT_ATOMS: atom_id res chain seq x y z
N MET A 1 -0.21 -5.05 -1.52
CA MET A 1 0.26 -6.03 -2.51
C MET A 1 1.36 -5.38 -3.31
N ASP A 2 2.48 -6.09 -3.47
CA ASP A 2 3.59 -5.62 -4.29
C ASP A 2 3.22 -5.69 -5.79
N PRO A 3 3.63 -4.73 -6.64
CA PRO A 3 3.31 -4.77 -8.07
C PRO A 3 3.78 -6.06 -8.77
N ASN A 4 4.92 -6.65 -8.38
CA ASN A 4 5.41 -7.89 -8.99
C ASN A 4 4.58 -9.10 -8.56
N GLU A 5 4.06 -9.08 -7.33
CA GLU A 5 3.13 -10.09 -6.83
C GLU A 5 1.82 -10.07 -7.62
N ILE A 6 1.26 -8.88 -7.88
CA ILE A 6 0.06 -8.71 -8.71
C ILE A 6 0.29 -9.28 -10.11
N ARG A 7 1.42 -8.96 -10.75
CA ARG A 7 1.77 -9.49 -12.07
C ARG A 7 1.92 -11.01 -12.06
N LYS A 8 2.53 -11.58 -11.01
CA LYS A 8 2.73 -13.02 -10.88
C LYS A 8 1.43 -13.80 -10.65
N MET A 9 0.48 -13.22 -9.91
CA MET A 9 -0.85 -13.81 -9.70
C MET A 9 -1.77 -13.65 -10.93
N SER A 10 -1.44 -12.74 -11.84
CA SER A 10 -2.26 -12.45 -12.99
C SER A 10 -2.06 -13.45 -14.12
N SER A 11 -3.17 -13.91 -14.67
CA SER A 11 -3.25 -14.78 -15.85
C SER A 11 -3.04 -14.02 -17.18
N VAL A 12 -3.40 -12.73 -17.20
CA VAL A 12 -3.37 -11.90 -18.42
C VAL A 12 -3.23 -10.40 -18.10
N GLU A 13 -2.47 -9.71 -18.94
CA GLU A 13 -2.42 -8.25 -18.97
C GLU A 13 -3.54 -7.73 -19.91
N ILE A 14 -4.43 -6.90 -19.36
CA ILE A 14 -5.56 -6.29 -20.06
C ILE A 14 -5.12 -4.98 -20.71
N LYS A 15 -5.39 -4.86 -22.01
CA LYS A 15 -4.96 -3.72 -22.85
C LYS A 15 -6.13 -3.01 -23.53
N THR A 16 -7.23 -3.71 -23.78
CA THR A 16 -8.41 -3.14 -24.45
C THR A 16 -9.59 -3.09 -23.51
N ALA A 17 -10.37 -2.01 -23.58
CA ALA A 17 -11.59 -1.85 -22.81
C ALA A 17 -12.78 -2.62 -23.42
N ASP A 18 -12.65 -3.10 -24.66
CA ASP A 18 -13.70 -3.81 -25.35
C ASP A 18 -13.90 -5.22 -24.78
N THR A 19 -15.15 -5.67 -24.79
CA THR A 19 -15.58 -6.96 -24.23
C THR A 19 -15.64 -8.03 -25.31
N TYR A 20 -16.53 -7.84 -26.29
CA TYR A 20 -16.81 -8.78 -27.37
C TYR A 20 -16.64 -8.13 -28.74
N LYS A 21 -16.20 -8.92 -29.71
CA LYS A 21 -16.16 -8.58 -31.13
C LYS A 21 -17.54 -8.71 -31.76
N ASP A 22 -17.66 -8.19 -32.98
CA ASP A 22 -18.90 -8.29 -33.78
C ASP A 22 -19.32 -9.73 -34.09
N ASP A 23 -18.38 -10.68 -34.05
CA ASP A 23 -18.63 -12.12 -34.23
C ASP A 23 -19.10 -12.82 -32.94
N GLY A 24 -19.22 -12.10 -31.83
CA GLY A 24 -19.64 -12.61 -30.53
C GLY A 24 -18.51 -13.24 -29.71
N HIS A 25 -17.28 -13.30 -30.21
CA HIS A 25 -16.14 -13.79 -29.45
C HIS A 25 -15.52 -12.69 -28.58
N ALA A 26 -15.03 -13.06 -27.39
CA ALA A 26 -14.34 -12.11 -26.51
C ALA A 26 -13.03 -11.60 -27.14
N TYR A 27 -12.69 -10.34 -26.86
CA TYR A 27 -11.38 -9.80 -27.23
C TYR A 27 -10.27 -10.46 -26.41
N LYS A 28 -9.21 -10.91 -27.08
CA LYS A 28 -7.95 -11.27 -26.41
C LYS A 28 -7.32 -10.02 -25.81
N GLN A 29 -6.85 -10.13 -24.57
CA GLN A 29 -6.41 -9.02 -23.73
C GLN A 29 -7.47 -7.94 -23.49
N GLY A 30 -8.76 -8.30 -23.65
CA GLY A 30 -9.91 -7.46 -23.33
C GLY A 30 -10.54 -7.83 -21.98
N LEU A 31 -11.58 -7.09 -21.57
CA LEU A 31 -12.20 -7.27 -20.25
C LEU A 31 -12.81 -8.66 -20.01
N MET A 32 -13.16 -9.36 -21.10
CA MET A 32 -13.77 -10.70 -21.07
C MET A 32 -12.80 -11.80 -21.56
N ASP A 33 -11.48 -11.59 -21.42
CA ASP A 33 -10.48 -12.55 -21.87
C ASP A 33 -10.71 -13.94 -21.21
N PRO A 34 -10.81 -15.04 -21.99
CA PRO A 34 -11.03 -16.39 -21.47
C PRO A 34 -9.99 -16.90 -20.46
N LYS A 35 -8.80 -16.27 -20.39
CA LYS A 35 -7.80 -16.55 -19.36
C LYS A 35 -8.23 -16.12 -17.97
N MET A 36 -9.08 -15.10 -17.86
CA MET A 36 -9.65 -14.66 -16.59
C MET A 36 -10.81 -15.55 -16.11
N GLY A 37 -11.32 -16.41 -16.99
CA GLY A 37 -12.45 -17.28 -16.69
C GLY A 37 -13.46 -17.27 -17.84
N VAL A 38 -14.44 -18.15 -17.75
CA VAL A 38 -15.49 -18.29 -18.76
C VAL A 38 -16.84 -18.42 -18.07
N ILE A 39 -17.85 -17.81 -18.67
CA ILE A 39 -19.25 -17.90 -18.23
C ILE A 39 -20.10 -18.73 -19.20
N ASP A 40 -19.69 -18.84 -20.46
CA ASP A 40 -20.45 -19.52 -21.49
C ASP A 40 -20.27 -21.05 -21.41
N PRO A 41 -21.36 -21.84 -21.39
CA PRO A 41 -21.33 -23.29 -21.18
C PRO A 41 -20.64 -24.10 -22.31
N GLY A 42 -20.33 -23.46 -23.44
CA GLY A 42 -19.62 -24.06 -24.57
C GLY A 42 -18.12 -23.74 -24.61
N ILE A 43 -17.62 -22.87 -23.74
CA ILE A 43 -16.23 -22.39 -23.77
C ILE A 43 -15.50 -22.89 -22.52
N ARG A 44 -14.21 -23.20 -22.67
CA ARG A 44 -13.34 -23.60 -21.56
C ARG A 44 -12.37 -22.47 -21.23
N CYS A 45 -12.04 -22.31 -19.96
CA CYS A 45 -11.06 -21.33 -19.53
C CYS A 45 -9.68 -21.66 -20.10
N GLU A 46 -9.00 -20.67 -20.67
CA GLU A 46 -7.66 -20.86 -21.25
C GLU A 46 -6.56 -21.04 -20.19
N THR A 47 -6.83 -20.69 -18.93
CA THR A 47 -5.84 -20.79 -17.83
C THR A 47 -5.92 -22.14 -17.09
N CYS A 48 -7.12 -22.60 -16.72
CA CYS A 48 -7.30 -23.87 -16.00
C CYS A 48 -7.88 -25.03 -16.83
N GLY A 49 -8.46 -24.76 -18.00
CA GLY A 49 -9.09 -25.78 -18.85
C GLY A 49 -10.49 -26.24 -18.40
N ASN A 50 -10.96 -25.78 -17.24
CA ASN A 50 -12.27 -26.14 -16.70
C ASN A 50 -13.41 -25.43 -17.45
N LYS A 51 -14.62 -25.99 -17.34
CA LYS A 51 -15.86 -25.35 -17.78
C LYS A 51 -16.27 -24.26 -16.77
N HIS A 52 -17.22 -23.41 -17.16
CA HIS A 52 -17.79 -22.34 -16.32
C HIS A 52 -18.11 -22.78 -14.88
N GLU A 53 -18.72 -23.96 -14.70
CA GLU A 53 -19.17 -24.44 -13.37
C GLU A 53 -18.03 -24.79 -12.42
N GLU A 54 -16.85 -25.16 -12.95
CA GLU A 54 -15.70 -25.67 -12.19
C GLU A 54 -14.50 -24.70 -12.24
N CYS A 55 -14.65 -23.54 -12.89
CA CYS A 55 -13.60 -22.54 -13.01
C CYS A 55 -13.63 -21.61 -11.79
N PRO A 56 -12.55 -21.50 -10.98
CA PRO A 56 -12.51 -20.62 -9.82
C PRO A 56 -12.38 -19.13 -10.16
N SER A 57 -12.34 -18.79 -11.46
CA SER A 57 -11.92 -17.49 -11.99
C SER A 57 -10.42 -17.20 -11.75
N HIS A 58 -9.85 -16.34 -12.59
CA HIS A 58 -8.45 -15.96 -12.54
C HIS A 58 -8.28 -14.46 -12.65
N PHE A 59 -7.32 -13.93 -11.89
CA PHE A 59 -7.06 -12.49 -11.89
C PHE A 59 -6.43 -12.03 -13.21
N GLY A 60 -6.89 -10.90 -13.71
CA GLY A 60 -6.20 -10.08 -14.70
C GLY A 60 -5.53 -8.88 -14.03
N HIS A 61 -4.64 -8.20 -14.73
CA HIS A 61 -4.11 -6.91 -14.28
C HIS A 61 -4.05 -5.90 -15.43
N ILE A 62 -4.10 -4.63 -15.07
CA ILE A 62 -3.88 -3.51 -15.98
C ILE A 62 -2.54 -2.88 -15.60
N ALA A 63 -1.63 -2.77 -16.56
CA ALA A 63 -0.40 -2.03 -16.38
C ALA A 63 -0.71 -0.53 -16.49
N LEU A 64 -0.62 0.18 -15.36
CA LEU A 64 -0.79 1.63 -15.35
C LEU A 64 0.47 2.29 -15.91
N GLU A 65 0.29 3.23 -16.84
CA GLU A 65 1.39 4.00 -17.45
C GLU A 65 2.09 4.91 -16.43
N LEU A 66 1.31 5.44 -15.46
CA LEU A 66 1.79 6.35 -14.44
C LEU A 66 1.34 5.89 -13.04
N PRO A 67 2.11 6.20 -11.99
CA PRO A 67 1.73 5.87 -10.63
C PRO A 67 0.50 6.68 -10.20
N ILE A 68 -0.48 6.01 -9.58
CA ILE A 68 -1.70 6.61 -9.07
C ILE A 68 -1.71 6.51 -7.54
N LEU A 69 -2.07 7.60 -6.88
CA LEU A 69 -2.26 7.62 -5.43
C LEU A 69 -3.52 6.84 -5.05
N HIS A 70 -3.35 5.80 -4.24
CA HIS A 70 -4.47 5.06 -3.69
C HIS A 70 -5.19 5.87 -2.61
N ILE A 71 -6.46 6.21 -2.84
CA ILE A 71 -7.24 7.13 -2.01
C ILE A 71 -7.32 6.68 -0.53
N GLY A 72 -7.37 5.36 -0.29
CA GLY A 72 -7.37 4.80 1.06
C GLY A 72 -6.10 5.08 1.88
N PHE A 73 -4.98 5.42 1.24
CA PHE A 73 -3.70 5.69 1.90
C PHE A 73 -3.30 7.17 1.88
N THR A 74 -4.10 8.05 1.27
CA THR A 74 -3.79 9.48 1.15
C THR A 74 -3.42 10.13 2.49
N ASN A 75 -4.16 9.81 3.57
CA ASN A 75 -3.88 10.36 4.90
C ASN A 75 -2.56 9.84 5.47
N LEU A 76 -2.26 8.55 5.29
CA LEU A 76 -1.01 7.95 5.76
C LEU A 76 0.20 8.50 5.00
N ILE A 77 0.08 8.63 3.68
CA ILE A 77 1.11 9.22 2.82
C ILE A 77 1.36 10.68 3.24
N ARG A 78 0.30 11.45 3.47
CA ARG A 78 0.42 12.83 3.96
C ARG A 78 1.16 12.90 5.30
N THR A 79 0.82 12.05 6.26
CA THR A 79 1.50 12.02 7.56
C THR A 79 2.97 11.62 7.39
N ALA A 80 3.28 10.60 6.58
CA ALA A 80 4.65 10.18 6.31
C ALA A 80 5.49 11.29 5.66
N LEU A 81 4.95 12.00 4.66
CA LEU A 81 5.66 13.11 4.00
C LEU A 81 5.89 14.30 4.93
N LYS A 82 5.00 14.55 5.90
CA LYS A 82 5.18 15.62 6.88
C LYS A 82 6.17 15.27 7.99
N SER A 83 6.27 13.99 8.33
CA SER A 83 7.10 13.54 9.45
C SER A 83 8.49 13.10 9.04
N THR A 84 8.77 12.92 7.76
CA THR A 84 10.07 12.47 7.25
C THR A 84 10.82 13.59 6.53
N CYS A 85 12.14 13.50 6.57
CA CYS A 85 13.01 14.42 5.85
C CYS A 85 13.11 14.02 4.37
N ASN A 86 12.91 14.96 3.45
CA ASN A 86 12.98 14.71 2.01
C ASN A 86 14.38 14.32 1.49
N THR A 87 15.45 14.60 2.24
CA THR A 87 16.83 14.30 1.79
C THR A 87 17.36 12.99 2.34
N CYS A 88 17.15 12.71 3.63
CA CYS A 88 17.67 11.49 4.27
C CYS A 88 16.62 10.41 4.52
N SER A 89 15.34 10.68 4.23
CA SER A 89 14.20 9.77 4.44
C SER A 89 14.00 9.26 5.87
N LYS A 90 14.71 9.85 6.84
CA LYS A 90 14.55 9.57 8.28
C LYS A 90 13.48 10.46 8.90
N ILE A 91 12.94 10.05 10.04
CA ILE A 91 11.91 10.79 10.78
C ILE A 91 12.48 12.08 11.40
N LEU A 92 11.73 13.19 11.41
CA LEU A 92 12.16 14.49 11.91
C LEU A 92 12.17 14.58 13.45
N LEU A 93 12.80 13.61 14.09
CA LEU A 93 13.03 13.54 15.54
C LEU A 93 14.54 13.47 15.80
N HIS A 94 14.99 13.96 16.95
CA HIS A 94 16.41 13.95 17.29
C HIS A 94 16.93 12.53 17.52
N SER A 95 18.04 12.19 16.86
CA SER A 95 18.76 10.92 17.04
C SER A 95 19.92 10.99 18.02
N SER A 96 20.29 12.19 18.49
CA SER A 96 21.39 12.36 19.44
C SER A 96 21.01 11.88 20.84
N ALA A 97 21.97 11.29 21.56
CA ALA A 97 21.86 11.12 23.01
C ALA A 97 21.62 12.48 23.69
N GLU A 98 21.12 12.47 24.93
CA GLU A 98 20.71 13.64 25.74
C GLU A 98 19.39 14.29 25.33
N THR A 99 18.78 13.88 24.21
CA THR A 99 17.51 14.46 23.72
C THR A 99 16.26 13.74 24.25
N HIS A 100 16.41 12.60 24.92
CA HIS A 100 15.30 11.88 25.51
C HIS A 100 14.77 12.61 26.77
N PRO A 101 13.43 12.77 26.94
CA PRO A 101 12.87 13.59 28.02
C PRO A 101 13.19 13.16 29.45
N LEU A 102 13.53 11.89 29.67
CA LEU A 102 13.72 11.29 31.00
C LEU A 102 15.09 10.62 31.21
N ASP A 103 15.85 10.38 30.14
CA ASP A 103 17.01 9.47 30.15
C ASP A 103 18.12 10.06 29.28
N PRO A 104 19.14 10.69 29.86
CA PRO A 104 20.18 11.37 29.09
C PRO A 104 20.97 10.45 28.16
N GLU A 105 20.98 9.14 28.37
CA GLU A 105 21.72 8.20 27.51
C GLU A 105 21.00 7.90 26.18
N LYS A 106 19.71 8.27 26.09
CA LYS A 106 18.84 7.92 24.95
C LYS A 106 18.48 9.12 24.09
N SER A 107 17.97 8.82 22.89
CA SER A 107 17.48 9.82 21.95
C SER A 107 15.96 10.02 22.05
N GLU A 108 15.49 11.15 21.54
CA GLU A 108 14.06 11.40 21.35
C GLU A 108 13.40 10.33 20.46
N GLN A 109 14.11 9.81 19.46
CA GLN A 109 13.61 8.71 18.63
C GLN A 109 13.32 7.46 19.46
N ASP A 110 14.19 7.11 20.42
CA ASP A 110 14.00 5.96 21.29
C ASP A 110 12.76 6.13 22.19
N TYR A 111 12.55 7.34 22.71
CA TYR A 111 11.36 7.67 23.52
C TYR A 111 10.06 7.34 22.78
N TYR A 112 9.91 7.83 21.55
CA TYR A 112 8.71 7.59 20.75
C TYR A 112 8.61 6.15 20.27
N ARG A 113 9.73 5.49 19.96
CA ARG A 113 9.77 4.10 19.53
C ARG A 113 9.23 3.17 20.63
N ASP A 114 9.73 3.31 21.85
CA ASP A 114 9.32 2.48 22.99
C ASP A 114 7.83 2.67 23.31
N ARG A 115 7.35 3.92 23.30
CA ARG A 115 5.94 4.23 23.54
C ARG A 115 5.01 3.67 22.46
N VAL A 116 5.40 3.81 21.19
CA VAL A 116 4.59 3.26 20.08
C VAL A 116 4.56 1.74 20.17
N HIS A 117 5.69 1.10 20.47
CA HIS A 117 5.76 -0.35 20.63
C HIS A 117 4.89 -0.85 21.79
N ASP A 118 4.93 -0.18 22.94
CA ASP A 118 4.08 -0.49 24.09
C ASP A 118 2.57 -0.35 23.75
N ILE A 119 2.19 0.72 23.05
CA ILE A 119 0.80 0.92 22.61
C ILE A 119 0.36 -0.15 21.62
N ILE A 120 1.23 -0.56 20.69
CA ILE A 120 0.93 -1.64 19.74
C ILE A 120 0.67 -2.95 20.49
N ILE A 121 1.50 -3.29 21.48
CA ILE A 121 1.32 -4.51 22.27
C ILE A 121 0.04 -4.47 23.10
N LYS A 122 -0.23 -3.34 23.77
CA LYS A 122 -1.36 -3.23 24.72
C LYS A 122 -2.71 -3.03 24.05
N HIS A 123 -2.76 -2.22 23.00
CA HIS A 123 -4.01 -1.75 22.40
C HIS A 123 -4.18 -2.15 20.93
N GLY A 124 -3.11 -2.60 20.26
CA GLY A 124 -3.13 -2.94 18.85
C GLY A 124 -3.09 -1.72 17.92
N VAL A 125 -2.73 -2.00 16.66
CA VAL A 125 -2.69 -1.00 15.58
C VAL A 125 -4.13 -0.59 15.23
N GLY A 126 -4.40 0.72 15.22
CA GLY A 126 -5.73 1.28 14.90
C GLY A 126 -6.57 1.70 16.11
N SER A 127 -6.10 1.40 17.33
CA SER A 127 -6.67 1.91 18.58
C SER A 127 -6.68 3.45 18.65
N ARG A 128 -7.48 4.00 19.56
CA ARG A 128 -7.55 5.46 19.77
C ARG A 128 -6.20 5.97 20.28
N GLU A 129 -5.57 5.20 21.16
CA GLU A 129 -4.28 5.45 21.77
C GLU A 129 -3.19 5.50 20.70
N PHE A 130 -3.20 4.56 19.74
CA PHE A 130 -2.30 4.58 18.59
C PHE A 130 -2.49 5.83 17.73
N LYS A 131 -3.75 6.20 17.43
CA LYS A 131 -4.03 7.44 16.67
C LYS A 131 -3.56 8.70 17.40
N THR A 132 -3.67 8.73 18.73
CA THR A 132 -3.23 9.87 19.53
C THR A 132 -1.71 10.03 19.50
N ILE A 133 -0.94 8.95 19.73
CA ILE A 133 0.53 9.05 19.72
C ILE A 133 1.07 9.42 18.34
N ILE A 134 0.47 8.92 17.26
CA ILE A 134 0.87 9.29 15.88
C ILE A 134 0.59 10.77 15.61
N LYS A 135 -0.53 11.32 16.10
CA LYS A 135 -0.82 12.76 15.99
C LYS A 135 0.16 13.60 16.78
N ASP A 136 0.60 13.13 17.94
CA ASP A 136 1.60 13.84 18.75
C ASP A 136 2.96 13.85 18.04
N ILE A 137 3.39 12.73 17.47
CA ILE A 137 4.60 12.66 16.63
C ILE A 137 4.48 13.58 15.40
N GLU A 138 3.33 13.59 14.71
CA GLU A 138 3.11 14.48 13.56
C GLU A 138 3.24 15.95 13.96
N LYS A 139 2.68 16.35 15.12
CA LYS A 139 2.79 17.74 15.62
C LYS A 139 4.24 18.11 15.93
N GLU A 140 4.98 17.22 16.58
CA GLU A 140 6.40 17.47 16.87
C GLU A 140 7.21 17.64 15.59
N CYS A 141 7.07 16.70 14.65
CA CYS A 141 7.78 16.75 13.36
C CYS A 141 7.40 17.98 12.53
N ALA A 142 6.15 18.47 12.63
CA ALA A 142 5.67 19.64 11.91
C ALA A 142 6.14 20.99 12.49
N HIS A 143 6.87 21.00 13.61
CA HIS A 143 7.32 22.23 14.23
C HIS A 143 8.34 22.97 13.34
N LYS A 144 8.25 24.31 13.24
CA LYS A 144 9.09 25.13 12.33
C LYS A 144 10.60 24.90 12.47
N ARG A 145 11.05 24.63 13.71
CA ARG A 145 12.46 24.30 14.03
C ARG A 145 12.94 22.97 13.42
N ARG A 146 12.03 22.07 13.06
CA ARG A 146 12.30 20.74 12.51
C ARG A 146 12.16 20.67 10.97
N ALA A 147 12.01 21.82 10.31
CA ALA A 147 12.01 21.90 8.85
C ALA A 147 13.39 21.63 8.21
N ILE A 148 14.45 21.65 9.02
CA ILE A 148 15.81 21.28 8.64
C ILE A 148 16.11 19.91 9.25
N CYS A 149 16.80 19.05 8.48
CA CYS A 149 17.22 17.73 8.94
C CYS A 149 18.00 17.82 10.25
N MET A 150 17.55 17.13 11.29
CA MET A 150 18.13 17.11 12.65
C MET A 150 19.03 15.88 12.91
N HIS A 151 19.39 15.15 11.85
CA HIS A 151 20.26 13.97 11.90
C HIS A 151 21.72 14.31 11.64
#